data_AF-A0A2G9STE3-F1
#
_entry.id   AF-A0A2G9STE3-F1
#
_cell.length_a   1.000
_cell.length_b   1.000
_cell.length_c   1.000
_cell.angle_alpha   90.00
_cell.angle_beta   90.00
_cell.angle_gamma   90.00
#
_symmetry.space_group_name_H-M   'P 1'
#
loop_
_entity.id
_entity.type
_entity.pdbx_description
1 polymer ?
#
loop_
_entity_poly.entity_id
_entity_poly.type
_entity_poly.pdbx_seq_one_letter_code
_entity_poly.pdbx_strand_id
1 'polypeptide(L)'
;MGEVRKIPVKSQDDVWFFEKQINLFDMLDFFPSDAIQKKDGTAGKMLKIETDLGWSFETDIEYGKFCFHKKSKSMHGTGKWVVESGLRAGDVICIEKIGDYHYKLFKESNSA
;
A
#
# COMPACT_ATOMS: atom_id res chain seq x y z
N MET A 1 -19.40 -3.93 4.15
CA MET A 1 -18.33 -3.95 3.11
C MET A 1 -17.59 -2.64 3.23
N GLY A 2 -16.28 -2.67 3.45
CA GLY A 2 -15.47 -1.46 3.58
C GLY A 2 -15.36 -0.70 2.25
N GLU A 3 -14.97 0.56 2.30
CA GLU A 3 -14.59 1.31 1.09
C GLU A 3 -13.30 0.70 0.52
N VAL A 4 -13.26 0.43 -0.79
CA VAL A 4 -12.11 -0.15 -1.48
C VAL A 4 -11.59 0.84 -2.53
N ARG A 5 -10.30 1.15 -2.46
CA ARG A 5 -9.59 1.91 -3.49
C ARG A 5 -8.69 0.97 -4.30
N LYS A 6 -8.58 1.26 -5.60
CA LYS A 6 -7.97 0.37 -6.59
C LYS A 6 -6.85 1.09 -7.34
N ILE A 7 -5.73 0.40 -7.54
CA ILE A 7 -4.60 0.85 -8.35
C ILE A 7 -4.41 -0.16 -9.49
N PRO A 8 -4.72 0.21 -10.74
CA PRO A 8 -4.53 -0.68 -11.87
C PRO A 8 -3.04 -0.86 -12.17
N VAL A 9 -2.59 -2.10 -12.36
CA VAL A 9 -1.24 -2.43 -12.80
C VAL A 9 -1.25 -2.53 -14.32
N LYS A 10 -0.80 -1.50 -15.03
CA LYS A 10 -0.96 -1.39 -16.49
C LYS A 10 0.17 -2.09 -17.24
N SER A 11 1.35 -2.21 -16.63
CA SER A 11 2.55 -2.70 -17.31
C SER A 11 3.49 -3.48 -16.39
N GLN A 12 4.49 -4.13 -16.98
CA GLN A 12 5.57 -4.78 -16.22
C GLN A 12 6.45 -3.74 -15.49
N ASP A 13 6.59 -2.54 -16.05
CA ASP A 13 7.30 -1.44 -15.40
C ASP A 13 6.57 -0.99 -14.12
N ASP A 14 5.23 -1.02 -14.13
CA ASP A 14 4.44 -0.74 -12.92
C ASP A 14 4.72 -1.79 -11.83
N VAL A 15 4.79 -3.08 -12.19
CA VAL A 15 5.13 -4.15 -11.24
C VAL A 15 6.49 -3.87 -10.58
N TRP A 16 7.50 -3.59 -11.40
CA TRP A 16 8.85 -3.28 -10.90
C TRP A 16 8.88 -2.01 -10.02
N PHE A 17 8.07 -1.02 -10.37
CA PHE A 17 7.92 0.19 -9.54
C PHE A 17 7.25 -0.14 -8.20
N PHE A 18 6.18 -0.92 -8.21
CA PHE A 18 5.44 -1.31 -7.01
C PHE A 18 6.24 -2.20 -6.06
N GLU A 19 7.18 -3.00 -6.55
CA GLU A 19 8.16 -3.71 -5.71
C GLU A 19 8.98 -2.75 -4.84
N LYS A 20 9.19 -1.51 -5.29
CA LYS A 20 9.93 -0.49 -4.55
C LYS A 20 9.01 0.35 -3.68
N GLN A 21 7.89 0.79 -4.25
CA GLN A 21 6.93 1.66 -3.58
C GLN A 21 5.57 1.63 -4.29
N ILE A 22 4.49 1.52 -3.51
CA ILE A 22 3.14 1.71 -4.02
C ILE A 22 2.80 3.21 -3.89
N ASN A 23 2.51 3.86 -5.02
CA ASN A 23 2.10 5.25 -5.04
C ASN A 23 0.64 5.39 -4.59
N LEU A 24 0.40 6.21 -3.57
CA LEU A 24 -0.89 6.47 -2.95
C LEU A 24 -1.40 7.90 -3.23
N PHE A 25 -0.70 8.68 -4.07
CA PHE A 25 -1.01 10.09 -4.35
C PHE A 25 -2.48 10.33 -4.69
N ASP A 26 -3.06 9.51 -5.57
CA ASP A 26 -4.44 9.64 -6.04
C ASP A 26 -5.50 9.17 -5.01
N MET A 27 -5.07 8.72 -3.83
CA MET A 27 -5.96 8.22 -2.77
C MET A 27 -5.53 8.66 -1.38
N LEU A 28 -4.82 9.78 -1.24
CA LEU A 28 -4.44 10.30 0.07
C LEU A 28 -5.64 10.69 0.94
N ASP A 29 -6.76 11.06 0.32
CA ASP A 29 -8.06 11.34 0.97
C ASP A 29 -8.64 10.12 1.68
N PHE A 30 -8.24 8.92 1.27
CA PHE A 30 -8.69 7.66 1.85
C PHE A 30 -8.08 7.38 3.24
N PHE A 31 -6.90 7.94 3.50
CA PHE A 31 -6.16 7.74 4.74
C PHE A 31 -6.38 8.92 5.70
N PRO A 32 -6.32 8.68 7.03
CA PRO A 32 -6.31 9.76 8.01
C PRO A 32 -5.17 10.74 7.72
N SER A 33 -5.46 12.03 7.74
CA SER A 33 -4.46 13.06 7.45
C SER A 33 -3.27 13.03 8.42
N ASP A 34 -3.48 12.54 9.64
CA ASP A 34 -2.44 12.40 10.67
C ASP A 34 -1.57 11.14 10.49
N ALA A 35 -1.93 10.24 9.57
CA ALA A 35 -1.09 9.10 9.16
C ALA A 35 -0.05 9.49 8.09
N ILE A 36 -0.19 10.67 7.48
CA ILE A 36 0.78 11.22 6.54
C ILE A 36 1.87 11.92 7.34
N GLN A 37 3.12 11.64 7.01
CA GLN A 37 4.26 12.35 7.57
C GLN A 37 4.12 13.86 7.37
N LYS A 38 4.62 14.62 8.32
CA LYS A 38 4.67 16.07 8.20
C LYS A 38 5.83 16.48 7.30
N LYS A 39 5.75 17.69 6.74
CA LYS A 39 6.81 18.32 5.94
C LYS A 39 8.15 18.41 6.65
N ASP A 40 8.14 18.48 7.99
CA ASP A 40 9.33 18.55 8.84
C ASP A 40 9.98 17.18 9.11
N GLY A 41 9.44 16.10 8.52
CA GLY A 41 9.93 14.73 8.71
C GLY A 41 9.36 14.03 9.94
N THR A 42 8.44 14.64 10.68
CA THR A 42 7.74 13.98 11.77
C THR A 42 6.94 12.78 11.24
N ALA A 43 7.16 11.61 11.83
CA ALA A 43 6.44 10.39 11.50
C ALA A 43 4.92 10.57 11.60
N GLY A 44 4.20 10.00 10.65
CA GLY A 44 2.75 9.91 10.72
C GLY A 44 2.32 8.88 11.75
N LYS A 45 1.04 8.93 12.13
CA LYS A 45 0.40 7.89 12.93
C LYS A 45 0.40 6.56 12.18
N MET A 46 0.68 5.48 12.91
CA MET A 46 0.80 4.15 12.30
C MET A 46 -0.55 3.66 11.77
N LEU A 47 -0.49 3.14 10.55
CA LEU A 47 -1.48 2.31 9.90
C LEU A 47 -1.07 0.86 10.06
N LYS A 48 -2.04 -0.01 10.35
CA LYS A 48 -1.89 -1.45 10.24
C LYS A 48 -2.41 -1.89 8.88
N ILE A 49 -1.61 -2.65 8.14
CA ILE A 49 -1.96 -3.22 6.84
C ILE A 49 -1.96 -4.74 6.95
N GLU A 50 -3.13 -5.36 6.81
CA GLU A 50 -3.30 -6.81 6.72
C GLU A 50 -3.21 -7.24 5.26
N THR A 51 -2.40 -8.25 4.97
CA THR A 51 -2.28 -8.78 3.60
C THR A 51 -3.15 -10.03 3.42
N ASP A 52 -3.58 -10.26 2.19
CA ASP A 52 -4.19 -11.54 1.76
C ASP A 52 -3.24 -12.75 1.88
N LEU A 53 -1.95 -12.52 2.11
CA LEU A 53 -0.91 -13.55 2.31
C LEU A 53 -0.81 -14.05 3.76
N GLY A 54 -1.68 -13.59 4.67
CA GLY A 54 -1.75 -14.07 6.05
C GLY A 54 -0.75 -13.41 7.01
N TRP A 55 -0.08 -12.33 6.59
CA TRP A 55 0.77 -11.51 7.46
C TRP A 55 0.34 -10.03 7.41
N SER A 56 0.77 -9.25 8.40
CA SER A 56 0.48 -7.82 8.48
C SER A 56 1.74 -7.01 8.76
N PHE A 57 1.70 -5.71 8.47
CA PHE A 57 2.78 -4.78 8.78
C PHE A 57 2.24 -3.42 9.23
N GLU A 58 3.07 -2.69 9.97
CA GLU A 58 2.77 -1.33 10.42
C GLU A 58 3.58 -0.30 9.62
N THR A 59 2.94 0.78 9.20
CA THR A 59 3.55 1.80 8.34
C THR A 59 2.87 3.15 8.52
N ASP A 60 3.54 4.24 8.15
CA ASP A 60 2.94 5.56 7.93
C ASP A 60 3.07 5.94 6.44
N ILE A 61 2.55 7.09 6.01
CA ILE A 61 2.66 7.53 4.61
C ILE A 61 3.80 8.54 4.50
N GLU A 62 4.78 8.27 3.64
CA GLU A 62 5.93 9.15 3.42
C GLU A 62 5.51 10.44 2.72
N TYR A 63 5.86 11.58 3.32
CA TYR A 63 5.58 12.89 2.72
C TYR A 63 6.47 13.10 1.49
N GLY A 64 5.87 13.54 0.38
CA GLY A 64 6.58 13.83 -0.88
C GLY A 64 6.60 12.65 -1.86
N LYS A 65 6.86 11.42 -1.39
CA LYS A 65 6.70 10.22 -2.23
C LYS A 65 5.28 9.68 -2.24
N PHE A 66 4.51 9.97 -1.19
CA PHE A 66 3.12 9.52 -1.03
C PHE A 66 2.99 8.02 -1.16
N CYS A 67 3.86 7.27 -0.48
CA CYS A 67 3.85 5.82 -0.45
C CYS A 67 3.89 5.31 0.99
N PHE A 68 3.54 4.05 1.20
CA PHE A 68 3.77 3.39 2.48
C PHE A 68 5.26 3.44 2.82
N HIS A 69 5.58 4.06 3.94
CA HIS A 69 6.94 4.32 4.35
C HIS A 69 7.62 3.06 4.87
N LYS A 70 8.83 2.81 4.37
CA LYS A 70 9.63 1.66 4.73
C LYS A 70 10.47 1.96 5.98
N LYS A 71 9.95 1.60 7.16
CA LYS A 71 10.63 1.88 8.44
C LYS A 71 11.90 1.04 8.70
N SER A 72 12.11 -0.07 7.98
CA SER A 72 13.34 -0.88 8.09
C SER A 72 13.62 -1.70 6.82
N LYS A 73 14.90 -2.01 6.57
CA LYS A 73 15.32 -2.98 5.53
C LYS A 73 14.87 -4.41 5.83
N SER A 74 14.68 -4.76 7.11
CA SER A 74 14.24 -6.08 7.56
C SER A 74 12.72 -6.24 7.67
N MET A 75 11.97 -5.12 7.71
CA MET A 75 10.53 -5.20 7.83
C MET A 75 9.87 -5.54 6.49
N HIS A 76 9.01 -6.55 6.56
CA HIS A 76 8.05 -6.91 5.53
C HIS A 76 7.16 -5.69 5.24
N GLY A 77 6.98 -5.35 3.97
CA GLY A 77 6.19 -4.22 3.53
C GLY A 77 5.67 -4.44 2.11
N THR A 78 5.23 -3.38 1.45
CA THR A 78 4.59 -3.47 0.13
C THR A 78 5.45 -4.22 -0.90
N GLY A 79 6.75 -4.00 -0.92
CA GLY A 79 7.64 -4.69 -1.87
C GLY A 79 7.65 -6.21 -1.70
N LYS A 80 7.66 -6.71 -0.46
CA LYS A 80 7.54 -8.14 -0.19
C LYS A 80 6.19 -8.66 -0.66
N TRP A 81 5.12 -7.91 -0.38
CA TRP A 81 3.78 -8.29 -0.81
C TRP A 81 3.66 -8.36 -2.33
N VAL A 82 4.23 -7.41 -3.08
CA VAL A 82 4.20 -7.42 -4.56
C VAL A 82 4.86 -8.69 -5.12
N VAL A 83 6.02 -9.07 -4.58
CA VAL A 83 6.73 -10.29 -5.00
C VAL A 83 5.96 -11.55 -4.63
N GLU A 84 5.53 -11.69 -3.36
CA GLU A 84 4.88 -12.91 -2.87
C GLU A 84 3.45 -13.11 -3.38
N SER A 85 2.71 -12.02 -3.65
CA SER A 85 1.39 -12.08 -4.28
C SER A 85 1.47 -12.47 -5.76
N GLY A 86 2.67 -12.44 -6.36
CA GLY A 86 2.88 -12.66 -7.78
C GLY A 86 2.09 -11.65 -8.61
N LEU A 87 2.15 -10.37 -8.25
CA LEU A 87 1.49 -9.28 -8.96
C LEU A 87 1.96 -9.22 -10.42
N ARG A 88 1.04 -9.07 -11.37
CA ARG A 88 1.33 -9.01 -12.80
C ARG A 88 0.67 -7.80 -13.46
N ALA A 89 1.17 -7.43 -14.63
CA ALA A 89 0.46 -6.50 -15.50
C ALA A 89 -0.95 -7.04 -15.81
N GLY A 90 -1.96 -6.19 -15.68
CA GLY A 90 -3.38 -6.54 -15.77
C GLY A 90 -4.05 -6.84 -14.43
N ASP A 91 -3.29 -7.06 -13.35
CA ASP A 91 -3.85 -7.15 -12.00
C ASP A 91 -4.28 -5.76 -11.49
N VAL A 92 -5.04 -5.75 -10.39
CA VAL A 92 -5.41 -4.54 -9.67
C VAL A 92 -4.98 -4.69 -8.21
N ILE A 93 -4.22 -3.73 -7.69
CA ILE A 93 -3.93 -3.64 -6.26
C ILE A 93 -5.15 -3.01 -5.58
N CYS A 94 -5.66 -3.66 -4.56
CA CYS A 94 -6.83 -3.23 -3.80
C CYS A 94 -6.44 -2.93 -2.36
N ILE A 95 -6.90 -1.78 -1.86
CA ILE A 95 -6.78 -1.38 -0.47
C ILE A 95 -8.19 -1.18 0.09
N GLU A 96 -8.60 -2.03 1.02
CA GLU A 96 -9.89 -1.94 1.70
C GLU A 96 -9.72 -1.32 3.09
N LYS A 97 -10.58 -0.36 3.43
CA LYS A 97 -10.65 0.20 4.78
C LYS A 97 -11.51 -0.69 5.66
N ILE A 98 -10.88 -1.30 6.67
CA ILE A 98 -11.53 -2.19 7.64
C ILE A 98 -11.58 -1.59 9.06
N GLY A 99 -10.98 -0.42 9.25
CA GLY A 99 -11.06 0.42 10.45
C GLY A 99 -10.37 1.76 10.25
N ASP A 100 -10.32 2.62 11.28
CA ASP A 100 -9.82 3.99 11.15
C ASP A 100 -8.35 4.07 10.71
N TYR A 101 -7.50 3.20 11.27
CA TYR A 101 -6.08 3.08 10.96
C TYR A 101 -5.75 1.64 10.51
N HIS A 102 -6.75 0.92 10.01
CA HIS A 102 -6.64 -0.50 9.69
C HIS A 102 -7.15 -0.77 8.29
N TYR A 103 -6.26 -1.31 7.46
CA TYR A 103 -6.52 -1.54 6.05
C TYR A 103 -6.13 -2.96 5.66
N LYS A 104 -6.76 -3.47 4.61
CA LYS A 104 -6.43 -4.73 3.98
C LYS A 104 -5.86 -4.48 2.59
N LEU A 105 -4.72 -5.11 2.29
CA LEU A 105 -4.04 -5.09 1.01
C LEU A 105 -4.20 -6.46 0.34
N PHE A 106 -4.72 -6.46 -0.88
CA PHE A 106 -4.90 -7.67 -1.67
C PHE A 106 -4.85 -7.33 -3.15
N LYS A 107 -4.76 -8.36 -4.00
CA LYS A 107 -4.85 -8.15 -5.46
C LYS A 107 -6.12 -8.79 -6.02
N GLU A 108 -6.69 -8.13 -7.02
CA GLU A 108 -7.68 -8.73 -7.91
C GLU A 108 -6.98 -9.07 -9.22
N SER A 109 -6.88 -10.36 -9.51
CA SER A 109 -6.40 -10.81 -10.81
C SER A 109 -7.54 -10.82 -11.82
N ASN A 110 -7.31 -10.18 -12.96
CA ASN A 110 -8.24 -10.26 -14.06
C ASN A 110 -8.18 -11.68 -14.61
N SER A 111 -9.15 -12.51 -14.22
CA SER A 111 -9.29 -13.87 -14.74
C SER A 111 -9.87 -13.76 -16.14
N ALA A 112 -9.00 -13.56 -17.13
CA ALA A 112 -9.32 -13.70 -18.55
C ALA A 112 -8.88 -15.10 -19.02
#